data_AF-A0A2C1KVL7-F1
#
_entry.id   AF-A0A2C1KVL7-F1
#
_cell.length_a   1.000
_cell.length_b   1.000
_cell.length_c   1.000
_cell.angle_alpha   90.00
_cell.angle_beta   90.00
_cell.angle_gamma   90.00
#
_symmetry.space_group_name_H-M   'P 1'
#
loop_
_entity.id
_entity.type
_entity.pdbx_description
1 polymer ?
#
loop_
_entity_poly.entity_id
_entity_poly.type
_entity_poly.pdbx_seq_one_letter_code
_entity_poly.pdbx_strand_id
1 'polypeptide(L)'
;MSSAAKVKKQISKMISDPKHNNEIVDLIQHYQLLVAEKVKMLDAYYMSDDADNVQGIPGKEKAKMEKLFFAASKNVFLKGYYLGAELLLHEDTKFEGDMLSKKTLDVRFPAILDKACAIPFYDLINTEETRQFYNWFIRTFEDVRQFIEHVLCEIGYIGALKALQIYREDKNVKVKNEHTSALMKVDITNVFPLTPAIGAYVVSGDSCMEMWNLVWRTTYSPEDPFKYIGDIVIIKKSVSQNKELINKGSIHSALLQEAVSEGMLEQGYAEVRIKIEDIKGVRPFSTLEAALLIEQLKSFIGFKLNIPEENILIWS
;
A
#
# COMPACT_ATOMS: atom_id res chain seq x y z
N MET A 1 -16.52 -21.25 -23.91
CA MET A 1 -16.36 -19.78 -23.70
C MET A 1 -14.88 -19.45 -23.85
N SER A 2 -14.54 -18.45 -24.68
CA SER A 2 -13.16 -17.95 -24.81
C SER A 2 -12.65 -17.39 -23.48
N SER A 3 -11.31 -17.38 -23.29
CA SER A 3 -10.66 -16.80 -22.09
C SER A 3 -11.16 -15.37 -21.82
N ALA A 4 -11.21 -14.53 -22.86
CA ALA A 4 -11.71 -13.15 -22.78
C ALA A 4 -13.17 -13.03 -22.27
N ALA A 5 -14.06 -13.94 -22.66
CA ALA A 5 -15.45 -13.92 -22.19
C ALA A 5 -15.57 -14.30 -20.71
N LYS A 6 -14.69 -15.18 -20.21
CA LYS A 6 -14.63 -15.53 -18.78
C LYS A 6 -14.10 -14.36 -17.96
N VAL A 7 -13.02 -13.70 -18.41
CA VAL A 7 -12.43 -12.54 -17.72
C VAL A 7 -13.42 -11.38 -17.67
N LYS A 8 -14.14 -11.08 -18.77
CA LYS A 8 -15.19 -10.04 -18.76
C LYS A 8 -16.28 -10.31 -17.71
N LYS A 9 -16.73 -11.56 -17.59
CA LYS A 9 -17.73 -11.95 -16.58
C LYS A 9 -17.18 -11.79 -15.15
N GLN A 10 -15.92 -12.14 -14.91
CA GLN A 10 -15.26 -11.95 -13.61
C GLN A 10 -15.13 -10.46 -13.24
N ILE A 11 -14.72 -9.62 -14.19
CA ILE A 11 -14.66 -8.16 -14.00
C ILE A 11 -16.03 -7.60 -13.64
N SER A 12 -17.09 -7.97 -14.38
CA SER A 12 -18.44 -7.51 -14.07
C SER A 12 -18.89 -7.94 -12.68
N LYS A 13 -18.61 -9.17 -12.26
CA LYS A 13 -18.91 -9.68 -10.92
C LYS A 13 -18.16 -8.90 -9.83
N MET A 14 -16.86 -8.65 -10.04
CA MET A 14 -16.02 -7.90 -9.09
C MET A 14 -16.52 -6.46 -8.93
N ILE A 15 -16.81 -5.76 -10.02
CA ILE A 15 -17.31 -4.37 -9.96
C ILE A 15 -18.70 -4.30 -9.31
N SER A 16 -19.54 -5.33 -9.51
CA SER A 16 -20.88 -5.38 -8.92
C SER A 16 -20.86 -5.67 -7.41
N ASP A 17 -19.76 -6.19 -6.87
CA ASP A 17 -19.59 -6.42 -5.44
C ASP A 17 -19.22 -5.10 -4.74
N PRO A 18 -20.07 -4.56 -3.84
CA PRO A 18 -19.79 -3.30 -3.16
C PRO A 18 -18.47 -3.31 -2.39
N LYS A 19 -18.08 -4.46 -1.82
CA LYS A 19 -16.83 -4.59 -1.06
C LYS A 19 -15.62 -4.32 -1.96
N HIS A 20 -15.55 -5.00 -3.11
CA HIS A 20 -14.44 -4.84 -4.04
C HIS A 20 -14.45 -3.48 -4.74
N ASN A 21 -15.62 -2.93 -5.03
CA ASN A 21 -15.69 -1.59 -5.59
C ASN A 21 -15.17 -0.54 -4.60
N ASN A 22 -15.49 -0.66 -3.30
CA ASN A 22 -14.96 0.25 -2.27
C ASN A 22 -13.44 0.11 -2.12
N GLU A 23 -12.90 -1.12 -2.10
CA GLU A 23 -11.44 -1.35 -2.10
C GLU A 23 -10.72 -0.63 -3.26
N ILE A 24 -11.34 -0.60 -4.46
CA ILE A 24 -10.80 0.10 -5.63
C ILE A 24 -10.90 1.62 -5.46
N VAL A 25 -12.00 2.12 -4.92
CA VAL A 25 -12.19 3.56 -4.68
C VAL A 25 -11.17 4.07 -3.66
N ASP A 26 -10.99 3.36 -2.55
CA ASP A 26 -10.04 3.72 -1.48
C ASP A 26 -8.60 3.73 -2.02
N LEU A 27 -8.26 2.74 -2.85
CA LEU A 27 -6.98 2.66 -3.56
C LEU A 27 -6.75 3.90 -4.45
N ILE A 28 -7.75 4.27 -5.25
CA ILE A 28 -7.65 5.41 -6.17
C ILE A 28 -7.52 6.70 -5.36
N GLN A 29 -8.30 6.87 -4.30
CA GLN A 29 -8.23 8.04 -3.42
C GLN A 29 -6.85 8.17 -2.77
N HIS A 30 -6.26 7.07 -2.29
CA HIS A 30 -4.91 7.07 -1.75
C HIS A 30 -3.90 7.66 -2.74
N TYR A 31 -3.86 7.14 -3.97
CA TYR A 31 -2.94 7.66 -4.99
C TYR A 31 -3.29 9.07 -5.46
N GLN A 32 -4.57 9.44 -5.45
CA GLN A 32 -5.01 10.77 -5.81
C GLN A 32 -4.46 11.83 -4.85
N LEU A 33 -4.42 11.54 -3.55
CA LEU A 33 -3.84 12.44 -2.56
C LEU A 33 -2.32 12.59 -2.76
N LEU A 34 -1.61 11.50 -3.06
CA LEU A 34 -0.17 11.54 -3.38
C LEU A 34 0.11 12.37 -4.64
N VAL A 35 -0.72 12.21 -5.67
CA VAL A 35 -0.64 13.01 -6.90
C VAL A 35 -0.91 14.48 -6.59
N ALA A 36 -1.94 14.77 -5.78
CA ALA A 36 -2.28 16.13 -5.38
C ALA A 36 -1.14 16.80 -4.60
N GLU A 37 -0.49 16.09 -3.68
CA GLU A 37 0.68 16.61 -2.95
C GLU A 37 1.84 16.94 -3.88
N LYS A 38 2.19 16.04 -4.83
CA LYS A 38 3.28 16.27 -5.79
C LYS A 38 3.09 17.56 -6.59
N VAL A 39 1.84 17.94 -6.87
CA VAL A 39 1.51 19.19 -7.59
C VAL A 39 1.02 20.32 -6.69
N LYS A 40 1.19 20.20 -5.37
CA LYS A 40 0.81 21.21 -4.37
C LYS A 40 -0.68 21.58 -4.40
N MET A 41 -1.54 20.62 -4.74
CA MET A 41 -2.99 20.74 -4.71
C MET A 41 -3.62 20.22 -3.42
N LEU A 42 -2.82 19.74 -2.46
CA LEU A 42 -3.34 19.06 -1.27
C LEU A 42 -4.23 19.96 -0.41
N ASP A 43 -3.89 21.24 -0.27
CA ASP A 43 -4.71 22.21 0.47
C ASP A 43 -6.13 22.34 -0.13
N ALA A 44 -6.26 22.25 -1.46
CA ALA A 44 -7.55 22.27 -2.13
C ALA A 44 -8.41 21.02 -1.83
N TYR A 45 -7.81 19.93 -1.34
CA TYR A 45 -8.53 18.72 -0.91
C TYR A 45 -8.95 18.75 0.56
N TYR A 46 -8.19 19.44 1.43
CA TYR A 46 -8.48 19.51 2.86
C TYR A 46 -9.28 20.76 3.27
N MET A 47 -9.26 21.84 2.48
CA MET A 47 -10.08 23.02 2.73
C MET A 47 -11.47 22.82 2.11
N SER A 48 -12.50 22.82 2.97
CA SER A 48 -13.92 22.74 2.60
C SER A 48 -14.31 23.83 1.58
N ASP A 49 -15.37 23.56 0.82
CA ASP A 49 -16.04 24.27 -0.31
C ASP A 49 -16.02 25.82 -0.41
N ASP A 50 -15.40 26.58 0.49
CA ASP A 50 -15.46 28.05 0.55
C ASP A 50 -14.17 28.78 0.11
N ALA A 51 -13.28 28.12 -0.64
CA ALA A 51 -12.07 28.77 -1.12
C ALA A 51 -11.91 28.59 -2.63
N ASP A 52 -12.68 29.39 -3.38
CA ASP A 52 -12.53 29.60 -4.84
C ASP A 52 -11.09 30.00 -5.25
N ASN A 53 -10.18 30.26 -4.31
CA ASN A 53 -8.78 30.61 -4.57
C ASN A 53 -7.84 30.18 -3.42
N VAL A 54 -7.65 28.89 -3.17
CA VAL A 54 -6.43 28.45 -2.46
C VAL A 54 -5.29 28.37 -3.47
N GLN A 55 -4.28 29.23 -3.30
CA GLN A 55 -2.96 29.19 -3.97
C GLN A 55 -2.97 29.07 -5.52
N GLY A 56 -3.92 29.71 -6.20
CA GLY A 56 -3.83 29.92 -7.65
C GLY A 56 -4.11 28.68 -8.52
N ILE A 57 -4.71 27.63 -7.96
CA ILE A 57 -5.25 26.51 -8.73
C ILE A 57 -6.78 26.63 -8.71
N PRO A 58 -7.42 27.03 -9.82
CA PRO A 58 -8.86 27.22 -9.83
C PRO A 58 -9.59 25.91 -9.48
N GLY A 59 -10.75 25.99 -8.82
CA GLY A 59 -11.54 24.80 -8.44
C GLY A 59 -11.88 23.88 -9.64
N LYS A 60 -11.81 24.43 -10.86
CA LYS A 60 -11.94 23.70 -12.12
C LYS A 60 -10.81 22.69 -12.36
N GLU A 61 -9.57 23.02 -12.00
CA GLU A 61 -8.39 22.17 -12.14
C GLU A 61 -8.44 21.02 -11.12
N LYS A 62 -8.91 21.30 -9.90
CA LYS A 62 -9.22 20.26 -8.90
C LYS A 62 -10.25 19.28 -9.44
N ALA A 63 -11.45 19.76 -9.80
CA ALA A 63 -12.52 18.90 -10.29
C ALA A 63 -12.11 18.12 -11.56
N LYS A 64 -11.30 18.74 -12.42
CA LYS A 64 -10.73 18.08 -13.59
C LYS A 64 -9.71 17.00 -13.21
N MET A 65 -8.86 17.24 -12.22
CA MET A 65 -7.93 16.23 -11.70
C MET A 65 -8.70 15.05 -11.11
N GLU A 66 -9.65 15.30 -10.21
CA GLU A 66 -10.47 14.25 -9.58
C GLU A 66 -11.14 13.36 -10.64
N LYS A 67 -11.80 13.99 -11.61
CA LYS A 67 -12.52 13.27 -12.68
C LYS A 67 -11.58 12.48 -13.58
N LEU A 68 -10.54 13.12 -14.11
CA LEU A 68 -9.64 12.49 -15.08
C LEU A 68 -8.77 11.42 -14.41
N PHE A 69 -8.25 11.68 -13.21
CA PHE A 69 -7.45 10.72 -12.46
C PHE A 69 -8.28 9.50 -12.08
N PHE A 70 -9.49 9.70 -11.54
CA PHE A 70 -10.35 8.58 -11.18
C PHE A 70 -10.68 7.69 -12.39
N ALA A 71 -11.03 8.30 -13.53
CA ALA A 71 -11.32 7.56 -14.76
C ALA A 71 -10.09 6.81 -15.29
N ALA A 72 -8.92 7.44 -15.31
CA ALA A 72 -7.67 6.82 -15.73
C ALA A 72 -7.29 5.66 -14.81
N SER A 73 -7.21 5.91 -13.50
CA SER A 73 -6.81 4.93 -12.49
C SER A 73 -7.76 3.74 -12.42
N LYS A 74 -9.07 3.94 -12.55
CA LYS A 74 -10.04 2.85 -12.62
C LYS A 74 -9.82 1.98 -13.86
N ASN A 75 -9.60 2.60 -15.03
CA ASN A 75 -9.30 1.85 -16.25
C ASN A 75 -7.97 1.09 -16.16
N VAL A 76 -6.93 1.73 -15.63
CA VAL A 76 -5.62 1.11 -15.40
C VAL A 76 -5.73 -0.09 -14.46
N PHE A 77 -6.46 0.04 -13.34
CA PHE A 77 -6.71 -1.07 -12.43
C PHE A 77 -7.39 -2.24 -13.14
N LEU A 78 -8.47 -1.96 -13.89
CA LEU A 78 -9.23 -2.99 -14.61
C LEU A 78 -8.40 -3.63 -15.73
N LYS A 79 -7.53 -2.86 -16.39
CA LYS A 79 -6.63 -3.36 -17.41
C LYS A 79 -5.56 -4.26 -16.79
N GLY A 80 -4.97 -3.86 -15.67
CA GLY A 80 -4.07 -4.70 -14.88
C GLY A 80 -4.73 -6.00 -14.43
N TYR A 81 -5.95 -5.93 -13.90
CA TYR A 81 -6.75 -7.11 -13.56
C TYR A 81 -6.95 -8.03 -14.77
N TYR A 82 -7.34 -7.47 -15.92
CA TYR A 82 -7.54 -8.22 -17.15
C TYR A 82 -6.26 -8.96 -17.57
N LEU A 83 -5.11 -8.27 -17.57
CA LEU A 83 -3.81 -8.85 -17.92
C LEU A 83 -3.41 -9.97 -16.95
N GLY A 84 -3.58 -9.76 -15.65
CA GLY A 84 -3.32 -10.78 -14.63
C GLY A 84 -4.24 -12.01 -14.80
N ALA A 85 -5.52 -11.79 -15.06
CA ALA A 85 -6.48 -12.87 -15.28
C ALA A 85 -6.18 -13.64 -16.58
N GLU A 86 -5.79 -12.95 -17.65
CA GLU A 86 -5.37 -13.57 -18.90
C GLU A 86 -4.15 -14.48 -18.68
N LEU A 87 -3.12 -13.99 -17.98
CA LEU A 87 -1.95 -14.78 -17.60
C LEU A 87 -2.32 -16.04 -16.79
N LEU A 88 -3.25 -15.93 -15.83
CA LEU A 88 -3.67 -17.04 -14.97
C LEU A 88 -4.51 -18.11 -15.70
N LEU A 89 -5.16 -17.72 -16.80
CA LEU A 89 -6.06 -18.58 -17.58
C LEU A 89 -5.41 -19.16 -18.84
N HIS A 90 -4.36 -18.52 -19.35
CA HIS A 90 -3.64 -18.94 -20.54
C HIS A 90 -2.98 -20.32 -20.33
N GLU A 91 -3.04 -21.18 -21.35
CA GLU A 91 -2.66 -22.59 -21.20
C GLU A 91 -1.17 -22.77 -20.89
N ASP A 92 -0.32 -21.94 -21.50
CA ASP A 92 1.14 -22.02 -21.34
C ASP A 92 1.68 -21.39 -20.04
N THR A 93 0.87 -20.57 -19.33
CA THR A 93 1.30 -19.81 -18.14
C THR A 93 0.47 -20.12 -16.90
N LYS A 94 -0.31 -21.20 -16.94
CA LYS A 94 -1.10 -21.67 -15.79
C LYS A 94 -0.18 -22.01 -14.63
N PHE A 95 -0.48 -21.44 -13.48
CA PHE A 95 0.11 -21.85 -12.22
C PHE A 95 -0.56 -23.13 -11.74
N GLU A 96 0.23 -24.18 -11.52
CA GLU A 96 -0.25 -25.48 -11.05
C GLU A 96 0.15 -25.77 -9.60
N GLY A 97 -0.63 -26.65 -8.97
CA GLY A 97 -0.32 -27.27 -7.69
C GLY A 97 -0.04 -26.27 -6.55
N ASP A 98 0.96 -26.61 -5.73
CA ASP A 98 1.31 -25.86 -4.51
C ASP A 98 1.77 -24.42 -4.78
N MET A 99 2.16 -24.08 -6.00
CA MET A 99 2.63 -22.72 -6.34
C MET A 99 1.55 -21.67 -6.09
N LEU A 100 0.27 -21.98 -6.36
CA LEU A 100 -0.85 -21.08 -6.08
C LEU A 100 -1.05 -20.87 -4.57
N SER A 101 -0.63 -21.81 -3.73
CA SER A 101 -0.77 -21.68 -2.28
C SER A 101 0.36 -20.87 -1.62
N LYS A 102 1.45 -20.61 -2.36
CA LYS A 102 2.61 -19.86 -1.86
C LYS A 102 2.34 -18.36 -1.91
N LYS A 103 2.49 -17.69 -0.78
CA LYS A 103 2.34 -16.24 -0.66
C LYS A 103 3.49 -15.45 -1.31
N THR A 104 4.67 -16.07 -1.51
CA THR A 104 5.78 -15.49 -2.28
C THR A 104 5.38 -15.15 -3.71
N LEU A 105 4.33 -15.81 -4.24
CA LEU A 105 3.80 -15.49 -5.55
C LEU A 105 3.26 -14.07 -5.60
N ASP A 106 2.69 -13.52 -4.52
CA ASP A 106 2.12 -12.17 -4.48
C ASP A 106 3.19 -11.11 -4.76
N VAL A 107 4.42 -11.35 -4.28
CA VAL A 107 5.55 -10.46 -4.52
C VAL A 107 6.12 -10.63 -5.93
N ARG A 108 6.14 -11.87 -6.43
CA ARG A 108 6.74 -12.20 -7.73
C ARG A 108 5.81 -11.97 -8.91
N PHE A 109 4.51 -11.89 -8.68
CA PHE A 109 3.50 -11.82 -9.73
C PHE A 109 3.67 -10.61 -10.67
N PRO A 110 3.98 -9.39 -10.18
CA PRO A 110 4.29 -8.26 -11.07
C PRO A 110 5.44 -8.56 -12.03
N ALA A 111 6.56 -9.09 -11.51
CA ALA A 111 7.71 -9.45 -12.34
C ALA A 111 7.42 -10.59 -13.33
N ILE A 112 6.55 -11.55 -12.96
CA ILE A 112 6.11 -12.61 -13.88
C ILE A 112 5.24 -12.00 -14.99
N LEU A 113 4.34 -11.07 -14.65
CA LEU A 113 3.50 -10.39 -15.62
C LEU A 113 4.33 -9.60 -16.63
N ASP A 114 5.32 -8.84 -16.16
CA ASP A 114 6.23 -8.09 -17.02
C ASP A 114 7.00 -9.01 -17.98
N LYS A 115 7.50 -10.15 -17.48
CA LYS A 115 8.22 -11.13 -18.30
C LYS A 115 7.32 -11.86 -19.31
N ALA A 116 6.04 -12.01 -19.01
CA ALA A 116 5.08 -12.62 -19.91
C ALA A 116 4.64 -11.68 -21.05
N CYS A 117 4.85 -10.37 -20.88
CA CYS A 117 4.49 -9.36 -21.86
C CYS A 117 5.66 -9.03 -22.80
N ALA A 118 5.38 -8.94 -24.10
CA ALA A 118 6.38 -8.56 -25.11
C ALA A 118 6.64 -7.04 -25.18
N ILE A 119 5.81 -6.24 -24.51
CA ILE A 119 5.80 -4.77 -24.54
C ILE A 119 5.83 -4.29 -23.08
N PRO A 120 6.48 -3.15 -22.76
CA PRO A 120 6.47 -2.58 -21.42
C PRO A 120 5.08 -2.48 -20.81
N PHE A 121 4.95 -2.79 -19.52
CA PHE A 121 3.67 -2.84 -18.82
C PHE A 121 2.90 -1.52 -18.91
N TYR A 122 3.59 -0.38 -18.77
CA TYR A 122 2.99 0.94 -18.92
C TYR A 122 2.23 1.10 -20.24
N ASP A 123 2.81 0.64 -21.35
CA ASP A 123 2.18 0.76 -22.67
C ASP A 123 0.91 -0.10 -22.80
N LEU A 124 0.84 -1.22 -22.07
CA LEU A 124 -0.35 -2.09 -22.04
C LEU A 124 -1.50 -1.49 -21.23
N ILE A 125 -1.19 -0.71 -20.20
CA ILE A 125 -2.19 0.00 -19.37
C ILE A 125 -2.51 1.41 -19.87
N ASN A 126 -1.76 1.91 -20.86
CA ASN A 126 -1.93 3.23 -21.46
C ASN A 126 -3.12 3.29 -22.45
N THR A 127 -4.34 3.23 -21.88
CA THR A 127 -5.61 3.37 -22.62
C THR A 127 -5.91 4.82 -22.99
N GLU A 128 -7.01 5.06 -23.71
CA GLU A 128 -7.41 6.41 -24.10
C GLU A 128 -7.65 7.32 -22.89
N GLU A 129 -8.30 6.82 -21.84
CA GLU A 129 -8.54 7.55 -20.59
C GLU A 129 -7.24 7.88 -19.87
N THR A 130 -6.31 6.91 -19.82
CA THR A 130 -4.97 7.11 -19.26
C THR A 130 -4.20 8.17 -20.03
N ARG A 131 -4.22 8.14 -21.37
CA ARG A 131 -3.57 9.15 -22.22
C ARG A 131 -4.20 10.52 -22.04
N GLN A 132 -5.52 10.61 -21.95
CA GLN A 132 -6.22 11.87 -21.76
C GLN A 132 -5.76 12.55 -20.46
N PHE A 133 -5.76 11.80 -19.36
CA PHE A 133 -5.27 12.29 -18.08
C PHE A 133 -3.78 12.61 -18.14
N TYR A 134 -2.94 11.67 -18.58
CA TYR A 134 -1.49 11.82 -18.65
C TYR A 134 -1.07 13.05 -19.47
N ASN A 135 -1.60 13.21 -20.68
CA ASN A 135 -1.28 14.33 -21.56
C ASN A 135 -1.73 15.67 -20.97
N TRP A 136 -2.87 15.71 -20.29
CA TRP A 136 -3.28 16.91 -19.58
C TRP A 136 -2.33 17.21 -18.42
N PHE A 137 -2.03 16.20 -17.59
CA PHE A 137 -1.24 16.35 -16.38
C PHE A 137 0.19 16.83 -16.66
N ILE A 138 0.90 16.22 -17.62
CA ILE A 138 2.27 16.62 -17.98
C ILE A 138 2.36 17.98 -18.69
N ARG A 139 1.25 18.48 -19.26
CA ARG A 139 1.18 19.82 -19.87
C ARG A 139 0.87 20.89 -18.83
N THR A 140 0.22 20.52 -17.74
CA THR A 140 -0.19 21.44 -16.67
C THR A 140 0.88 21.55 -15.58
N PHE A 141 1.59 20.47 -15.27
CA PHE A 141 2.55 20.43 -14.18
C PHE A 141 3.94 19.99 -14.65
N GLU A 142 4.98 20.58 -14.06
CA GLU A 142 6.38 20.27 -14.35
C GLU A 142 6.89 19.10 -13.50
N ASP A 143 7.88 18.36 -14.00
CA ASP A 143 8.55 17.26 -13.26
C ASP A 143 7.59 16.18 -12.69
N VAL A 144 6.52 15.89 -13.43
CA VAL A 144 5.50 14.89 -13.01
C VAL A 144 5.51 13.61 -13.81
N ARG A 145 6.19 13.57 -14.97
CA ARG A 145 6.14 12.45 -15.92
C ARG A 145 6.47 11.10 -15.28
N GLN A 146 7.65 10.97 -14.68
CA GLN A 146 8.10 9.70 -14.09
C GLN A 146 7.23 9.33 -12.89
N PHE A 147 6.86 10.31 -12.06
CA PHE A 147 5.99 10.10 -10.90
C PHE A 147 4.64 9.50 -11.32
N ILE A 148 3.98 10.08 -12.32
CA ILE A 148 2.65 9.62 -12.71
C ILE A 148 2.69 8.27 -13.44
N GLU A 149 3.73 8.01 -14.23
CA GLU A 149 3.94 6.70 -14.85
C GLU A 149 4.09 5.60 -13.79
N HIS A 150 4.84 5.87 -12.72
CA HIS A 150 4.97 4.96 -11.59
C HIS A 150 3.63 4.73 -10.90
N VAL A 151 2.92 5.79 -10.50
CA VAL A 151 1.60 5.68 -9.84
C VAL A 151 0.63 4.82 -10.65
N LEU A 152 0.55 5.04 -11.97
CA LEU A 152 -0.32 4.25 -12.84
C LEU A 152 0.15 2.79 -12.92
N CYS A 153 1.45 2.51 -13.01
CA CYS A 153 1.95 1.15 -12.98
C CYS A 153 1.62 0.43 -11.65
N GLU A 154 1.80 1.10 -10.51
CA GLU A 154 1.46 0.53 -9.20
C GLU A 154 -0.02 0.13 -9.14
N ILE A 155 -0.92 1.01 -9.59
CA ILE A 155 -2.36 0.73 -9.67
C ILE A 155 -2.63 -0.48 -10.59
N GLY A 156 -1.97 -0.55 -11.74
CA GLY A 156 -2.07 -1.66 -12.67
C GLY A 156 -1.64 -3.00 -12.06
N TYR A 157 -0.48 -3.03 -11.38
CA TYR A 157 0.00 -4.23 -10.69
C TYR A 157 -0.92 -4.67 -9.55
N ILE A 158 -1.47 -3.72 -8.79
CA ILE A 158 -2.46 -4.03 -7.75
C ILE A 158 -3.71 -4.66 -8.38
N GLY A 159 -4.16 -4.16 -9.53
CA GLY A 159 -5.22 -4.80 -10.32
C GLY A 159 -4.88 -6.24 -10.71
N ALA A 160 -3.66 -6.49 -11.20
CA ALA A 160 -3.20 -7.82 -11.55
C ALA A 160 -3.14 -8.76 -10.32
N LEU A 161 -2.68 -8.27 -9.18
CA LEU A 161 -2.67 -9.01 -7.92
C LEU A 161 -4.08 -9.35 -7.44
N LYS A 162 -5.06 -8.46 -7.66
CA LYS A 162 -6.46 -8.76 -7.37
C LYS A 162 -6.98 -9.91 -8.21
N ALA A 163 -6.55 -10.03 -9.48
CA ALA A 163 -6.88 -11.18 -10.31
C ALA A 163 -6.33 -12.49 -9.73
N LEU A 164 -5.10 -12.50 -9.23
CA LEU A 164 -4.51 -13.67 -8.54
C LEU A 164 -5.30 -14.04 -7.28
N GLN A 165 -5.70 -13.06 -6.47
CA GLN A 165 -6.51 -13.30 -5.27
C GLN A 165 -7.86 -13.95 -5.61
N ILE A 166 -8.61 -13.36 -6.54
CA ILE A 166 -9.91 -13.89 -6.98
C ILE A 166 -9.75 -15.28 -7.61
N TYR A 167 -8.69 -15.50 -8.39
CA TYR A 167 -8.42 -16.80 -8.99
C TYR A 167 -8.18 -17.89 -7.93
N ARG A 168 -7.47 -17.57 -6.85
CA ARG A 168 -7.29 -18.49 -5.71
C ARG A 168 -8.61 -18.75 -4.98
N GLU A 169 -9.41 -17.72 -4.76
CA GLU A 169 -10.74 -17.83 -4.14
C GLU A 169 -11.66 -18.73 -4.97
N ASP A 170 -11.75 -18.50 -6.29
CA ASP A 170 -12.55 -19.30 -7.23
C ASP A 170 -12.10 -20.79 -7.24
N LYS A 171 -10.82 -21.05 -6.97
CA LYS A 171 -10.25 -22.41 -6.87
C LYS A 171 -10.23 -22.98 -5.45
N ASN A 172 -10.75 -22.26 -4.45
CA ASN A 172 -10.68 -22.62 -3.03
C ASN A 172 -9.24 -22.90 -2.52
N VAL A 173 -8.24 -22.21 -3.09
CA VAL A 173 -6.85 -22.33 -2.68
C VAL A 173 -6.60 -21.45 -1.46
N LYS A 174 -6.28 -22.07 -0.32
CA LYS A 174 -5.83 -21.33 0.87
C LYS A 174 -4.35 -21.01 0.75
N VAL A 175 -4.00 -19.75 0.96
CA VAL A 175 -2.61 -19.31 1.08
C VAL A 175 -2.05 -19.83 2.40
N LYS A 176 -0.93 -20.55 2.34
CA LYS A 176 -0.27 -21.10 3.54
C LYS A 176 0.60 -20.01 4.16
N ASN A 177 0.34 -19.66 5.43
CA ASN A 177 1.30 -18.93 6.25
C ASN A 177 2.23 -19.98 6.87
N GLU A 178 3.50 -19.99 6.48
CA GLU A 178 4.44 -21.03 6.94
C GLU A 178 4.90 -20.74 8.36
N HIS A 179 5.32 -19.50 8.62
CA HIS A 179 5.85 -19.07 9.91
C HIS A 179 5.33 -17.69 10.29
N THR A 180 4.96 -17.50 11.55
CA THR A 180 4.48 -16.21 12.05
C THR A 180 5.43 -15.62 13.08
N SER A 181 5.46 -14.30 13.12
CA SER A 181 6.29 -13.52 14.03
C SER A 181 5.78 -13.67 15.46
N ALA A 182 6.66 -13.42 16.44
CA ALA A 182 6.34 -13.70 17.84
C ALA A 182 5.37 -12.69 18.46
N LEU A 183 5.51 -11.40 18.15
CA LEU A 183 4.71 -10.31 18.71
C LEU A 183 3.45 -10.05 17.86
N MET A 184 3.64 -9.77 16.58
CA MET A 184 2.59 -9.28 15.68
C MET A 184 1.82 -10.39 14.96
N LYS A 185 2.29 -11.63 15.06
CA LYS A 185 1.72 -12.82 14.40
C LYS A 185 1.56 -12.62 12.89
N VAL A 186 2.45 -11.84 12.27
CA VAL A 186 2.49 -11.66 10.81
C VAL A 186 3.36 -12.73 10.18
N ASP A 187 3.11 -13.06 8.92
CA ASP A 187 3.94 -14.03 8.20
C ASP A 187 5.36 -13.47 7.99
N ILE A 188 6.37 -14.16 8.52
CA ILE A 188 7.78 -13.74 8.42
C ILE A 188 8.43 -14.15 7.11
N THR A 189 7.79 -15.03 6.35
CA THR A 189 8.34 -15.53 5.08
C THR A 189 8.04 -14.62 3.90
N ASN A 190 7.26 -13.56 4.10
CA ASN A 190 6.76 -12.70 3.03
C ASN A 190 6.60 -11.24 3.44
N VAL A 191 6.59 -10.37 2.43
CA VAL A 191 6.13 -8.99 2.59
C VAL A 191 4.63 -8.96 2.82
N PHE A 192 4.20 -8.18 3.81
CA PHE A 192 2.81 -7.85 4.05
C PHE A 192 2.57 -6.35 3.78
N PRO A 193 1.37 -5.99 3.27
CA PRO A 193 1.07 -4.60 2.96
C PRO A 193 0.79 -3.77 4.22
N LEU A 194 1.28 -2.54 4.22
CA LEU A 194 0.93 -1.49 5.18
C LEU A 194 0.08 -0.41 4.52
N THR A 195 0.48 0.02 3.32
CA THR A 195 -0.31 0.90 2.45
C THR A 195 -0.44 0.23 1.07
N PRO A 196 -1.19 0.83 0.12
CA PRO A 196 -1.17 0.38 -1.27
C PRO A 196 0.25 0.31 -1.87
N ALA A 197 1.10 1.28 -1.57
CA ALA A 197 2.45 1.41 -2.14
C ALA A 197 3.57 0.81 -1.26
N ILE A 198 3.35 0.69 0.06
CA ILE A 198 4.38 0.31 1.04
C ILE A 198 4.04 -1.05 1.65
N GLY A 199 5.05 -1.92 1.68
CA GLY A 199 5.02 -3.18 2.41
C GLY A 199 6.11 -3.25 3.49
N ALA A 200 6.01 -4.26 4.34
CA ALA A 200 7.02 -4.57 5.33
C ALA A 200 7.29 -6.08 5.41
N TYR A 201 8.48 -6.44 5.88
CA TYR A 201 8.80 -7.82 6.28
C TYR A 201 9.58 -7.82 7.60
N VAL A 202 9.43 -8.89 8.36
CA VAL A 202 10.07 -9.04 9.67
C VAL A 202 11.52 -9.46 9.50
N VAL A 203 12.44 -8.72 10.12
CA VAL A 203 13.88 -9.03 10.14
C VAL A 203 14.24 -9.85 11.38
N SER A 204 13.72 -9.43 12.54
CA SER A 204 14.00 -10.06 13.83
C SER A 204 12.90 -9.71 14.81
N GLY A 205 12.72 -10.54 15.84
CA GLY A 205 11.83 -10.20 16.93
C GLY A 205 11.58 -11.35 17.89
N ASP A 206 11.00 -10.98 19.03
CA ASP A 206 10.54 -11.85 20.10
C ASP A 206 9.11 -11.45 20.53
N SER A 207 8.67 -11.90 21.71
CA SER A 207 7.33 -11.61 22.23
C SER A 207 7.11 -10.15 22.66
N CYS A 208 8.18 -9.35 22.77
CA CYS A 208 8.15 -7.99 23.30
C CYS A 208 8.63 -6.95 22.27
N MET A 209 9.41 -7.36 21.26
CA MET A 209 9.93 -6.46 20.24
C MET A 209 9.92 -7.12 18.85
N GLU A 210 9.62 -6.35 17.82
CA GLU A 210 9.86 -6.74 16.42
C GLU A 210 10.53 -5.62 15.63
N MET A 211 11.44 -6.01 14.74
CA MET A 211 12.11 -5.14 13.78
C MET A 211 11.69 -5.53 12.37
N TRP A 212 11.24 -4.54 11.62
CA TRP A 212 10.76 -4.71 10.25
C TRP A 212 11.52 -3.80 9.29
N ASN A 213 11.71 -4.28 8.06
CA ASN A 213 12.17 -3.45 6.96
C ASN A 213 10.98 -3.03 6.11
N LEU A 214 10.91 -1.75 5.78
CA LEU A 214 9.98 -1.15 4.85
C LEU A 214 10.50 -1.25 3.41
N VAL A 215 9.60 -1.56 2.49
CA VAL A 215 9.90 -1.70 1.06
C VAL A 215 8.78 -1.13 0.21
N TRP A 216 9.13 -0.67 -0.99
CA TRP A 216 8.14 -0.43 -2.04
C TRP A 216 7.50 -1.75 -2.45
N ARG A 217 6.18 -1.84 -2.37
CA ARG A 217 5.42 -3.08 -2.60
C ARG A 217 5.37 -3.46 -4.08
N THR A 218 5.56 -2.50 -4.96
CA THR A 218 5.34 -2.61 -6.39
C THR A 218 6.44 -1.87 -7.12
N THR A 219 7.67 -2.40 -7.08
CA THR A 219 8.71 -1.76 -7.88
C THR A 219 8.45 -2.08 -9.36
N TYR A 220 8.42 -1.01 -10.14
CA TYR A 220 8.58 -0.94 -11.60
C TYR A 220 9.89 -1.60 -12.11
N SER A 221 10.65 -2.28 -11.24
CA SER A 221 11.90 -2.95 -11.54
C SER A 221 11.76 -4.43 -11.19
N PRO A 222 11.51 -5.31 -12.17
CA PRO A 222 11.43 -6.76 -11.98
C PRO A 222 12.66 -7.38 -11.30
N GLU A 223 13.78 -6.65 -11.28
CA GLU A 223 15.06 -7.11 -10.73
C GLU A 223 15.24 -6.77 -9.24
N ASP A 224 14.52 -5.76 -8.72
CA ASP A 224 14.53 -5.41 -7.30
C ASP A 224 13.10 -5.18 -6.77
N PRO A 225 12.35 -6.25 -6.47
CA PRO A 225 10.98 -6.19 -5.93
C PRO A 225 10.92 -5.68 -4.48
N PHE A 226 12.05 -5.40 -3.84
CA PHE A 226 12.15 -5.10 -2.41
C PHE A 226 12.92 -3.81 -2.15
N LYS A 227 12.74 -2.79 -3.00
CA LYS A 227 13.46 -1.53 -2.85
C LYS A 227 13.20 -0.94 -1.47
N TYR A 228 14.24 -0.99 -0.65
CA TYR A 228 14.22 -0.64 0.76
C TYR A 228 13.92 0.86 0.96
N ILE A 229 13.12 1.17 1.98
CA ILE A 229 12.66 2.52 2.33
C ILE A 229 13.16 2.92 3.73
N GLY A 230 13.25 1.97 4.66
CA GLY A 230 13.52 2.30 6.05
C GLY A 230 13.21 1.16 7.00
N ASP A 231 13.35 1.44 8.29
CA ASP A 231 13.17 0.47 9.37
C ASP A 231 11.98 0.86 10.27
N ILE A 232 11.33 -0.15 10.83
CA ILE A 232 10.38 0.01 11.94
C ILE A 232 10.81 -0.89 13.09
N VAL A 233 10.85 -0.32 14.30
CA VAL A 233 11.01 -1.09 15.54
C VAL A 233 9.75 -0.92 16.38
N ILE A 234 9.07 -2.02 16.65
CA ILE A 234 7.88 -2.09 17.49
C ILE A 234 8.29 -2.69 18.83
N ILE A 235 7.99 -2.00 19.93
CA ILE A 235 8.29 -2.44 21.29
C ILE A 235 6.98 -2.45 22.08
N LYS A 236 6.52 -3.63 22.46
CA LYS A 236 5.40 -3.80 23.38
C LYS A 236 5.92 -3.75 24.81
N LYS A 237 5.41 -2.81 25.60
CA LYS A 237 5.77 -2.67 27.01
C LYS A 237 4.55 -3.01 27.87
N SER A 238 4.75 -3.88 28.85
CA SER A 238 3.77 -4.08 29.90
C SER A 238 3.88 -3.00 30.97
N VAL A 239 2.78 -2.72 31.64
CA VAL A 239 2.69 -1.74 32.75
C VAL A 239 3.68 -2.08 33.86
N SER A 240 3.75 -3.35 34.23
CA SER A 240 4.63 -3.85 35.27
C SER A 240 6.10 -3.65 34.91
N GLN A 241 6.50 -3.95 33.67
CA GLN A 241 7.86 -3.73 33.19
C GLN A 241 8.22 -2.24 33.17
N ASN A 242 7.29 -1.38 32.75
CA ASN A 242 7.56 0.06 32.72
C ASN A 242 7.73 0.63 34.13
N LYS A 243 6.84 0.26 35.08
CA LYS A 243 6.97 0.65 36.48
C LYS A 243 8.28 0.16 37.10
N GLU A 244 8.69 -1.06 36.79
CA GLU A 244 9.97 -1.61 37.24
C GLU A 244 11.16 -0.80 36.70
N LEU A 245 11.13 -0.42 35.41
CA LEU A 245 12.19 0.40 34.80
C LEU A 245 12.25 1.81 35.41
N ILE A 246 11.10 2.42 35.72
CA ILE A 246 11.03 3.73 36.39
C ILE A 246 11.59 3.63 37.80
N ASN A 247 11.23 2.59 38.55
CA ASN A 247 11.79 2.33 39.89
C ASN A 247 13.30 2.09 39.86
N LYS A 248 13.83 1.57 38.74
CA LYS A 248 15.27 1.43 38.48
C LYS A 248 15.94 2.72 37.96
N GLY A 249 15.21 3.83 37.86
CA GLY A 249 15.75 5.14 37.47
C GLY A 249 15.75 5.43 35.97
N SER A 250 14.96 4.71 35.15
CA SER A 250 14.88 4.95 33.71
C SER A 250 14.13 6.25 33.39
N ILE A 251 14.87 7.31 33.02
CA ILE A 251 14.32 8.60 32.59
C ILE A 251 13.42 8.45 31.35
N HIS A 252 13.86 7.65 30.36
CA HIS A 252 13.07 7.40 29.15
C HIS A 252 11.71 6.77 29.46
N SER A 253 11.67 5.82 30.40
CA SER A 253 10.42 5.17 30.82
C SER A 253 9.48 6.13 31.56
N ALA A 254 10.03 7.05 32.34
CA ALA A 254 9.27 8.10 33.02
C ALA A 254 8.63 9.08 32.01
N LEU A 255 9.41 9.56 31.03
CA LEU A 255 8.90 10.44 29.97
C LEU A 255 7.81 9.76 29.12
N LEU A 256 7.97 8.47 28.82
CA LEU A 256 6.94 7.70 28.11
C LEU A 256 5.65 7.59 28.93
N GLN A 257 5.75 7.45 30.25
CA GLN A 257 4.57 7.41 31.11
C GLN A 257 3.84 8.76 31.15
N GLU A 258 4.57 9.89 31.13
CA GLU A 258 3.95 11.22 31.07
C GLU A 258 3.24 11.48 29.73
N ALA A 259 3.74 10.89 28.63
CA ALA A 259 3.14 11.01 27.31
C ALA A 259 1.83 10.21 27.14
N VAL A 260 1.48 9.35 28.11
CA VAL A 260 0.32 8.45 28.05
C VAL A 260 -0.63 8.80 29.20
N SER A 261 -1.93 8.97 28.92
CA SER A 261 -2.88 9.35 29.99
C SER A 261 -3.04 8.24 31.04
N GLU A 262 -3.36 8.59 32.30
CA GLU A 262 -3.40 7.63 33.42
C GLU A 262 -4.31 6.40 33.18
N GLY A 263 -5.42 6.57 32.44
CA GLY A 263 -6.33 5.46 32.10
C GLY A 263 -5.82 4.51 31.01
N MET A 264 -4.83 4.94 30.22
CA MET A 264 -4.26 4.17 29.10
C MET A 264 -3.22 3.16 29.56
N LEU A 265 -2.64 3.35 30.75
CA LEU A 265 -1.60 2.48 31.28
C LEU A 265 -2.13 1.06 31.49
N GLU A 266 -3.34 0.86 32.03
CA GLU A 266 -3.87 -0.48 32.34
C GLU A 266 -4.06 -1.38 31.11
N GLN A 267 -4.16 -0.79 29.91
CA GLN A 267 -4.43 -1.50 28.66
C GLN A 267 -3.15 -1.89 27.89
N GLY A 268 -1.98 -1.48 28.40
CA GLY A 268 -0.69 -1.66 27.72
C GLY A 268 -0.48 -0.63 26.60
N TYR A 269 0.78 -0.43 26.23
CA TYR A 269 1.16 0.53 25.17
C TYR A 269 2.25 -0.05 24.27
N ALA A 270 2.31 0.46 23.05
CA ALA A 270 3.31 0.10 22.06
C ALA A 270 4.12 1.36 21.70
N GLU A 271 5.43 1.22 21.70
CA GLU A 271 6.35 2.22 21.17
C GLU A 271 6.76 1.78 19.76
N VAL A 272 6.61 2.68 18.79
CA VAL A 272 6.94 2.43 17.39
C VAL A 272 7.96 3.48 16.98
N ARG A 273 9.14 3.02 16.56
CA ARG A 273 10.22 3.87 16.05
C ARG A 273 10.35 3.63 14.56
N ILE A 274 10.26 4.68 13.77
CA ILE A 274 10.31 4.64 12.32
C ILE A 274 11.56 5.41 11.90
N LYS A 275 12.37 4.82 11.04
CA LYS A 275 13.50 5.50 10.40
C LYS A 275 13.32 5.38 8.91
N ILE A 276 12.97 6.48 8.25
CA ILE A 276 12.92 6.53 6.78
C ILE A 276 14.30 6.96 6.29
N GLU A 277 14.86 6.19 5.36
CA GLU A 277 16.13 6.50 4.73
C GLU A 277 15.87 7.31 3.45
N ASP A 278 16.64 8.38 3.24
CA ASP A 278 16.62 9.18 2.02
C ASP A 278 17.33 8.42 0.88
N ILE A 279 16.75 7.29 0.50
CA ILE A 279 17.28 6.44 -0.55
C ILE A 279 16.77 7.00 -1.88
N LYS A 280 17.62 6.92 -2.91
CA LYS A 280 17.23 7.11 -4.32
C LYS A 280 16.20 6.05 -4.73
N GLY A 281 14.96 6.21 -4.22
CA GLY A 281 13.80 5.33 -4.33
C GLY A 281 13.24 5.23 -5.75
N VAL A 282 12.08 4.59 -5.91
CA VAL A 282 11.33 4.61 -7.19
C VAL A 282 10.80 6.03 -7.45
N ARG A 283 10.43 6.73 -6.37
CA ARG A 283 10.11 8.15 -6.31
C ARG A 283 10.48 8.68 -4.91
N PRO A 284 10.58 10.01 -4.72
CA PRO A 284 10.77 10.59 -3.39
C PRO A 284 9.65 10.15 -2.46
N PHE A 285 10.01 9.79 -1.22
CA PHE A 285 9.06 9.50 -0.16
C PHE A 285 8.52 10.83 0.38
N SER A 286 7.21 11.05 0.26
CA SER A 286 6.62 12.35 0.56
C SER A 286 6.12 12.47 2.00
N THR A 287 5.86 13.70 2.45
CA THR A 287 5.38 13.97 3.81
C THR A 287 4.00 13.37 4.03
N LEU A 288 3.08 13.49 3.06
CA LEU A 288 1.77 12.85 3.11
C LEU A 288 1.89 11.33 3.14
N GLU A 289 2.80 10.74 2.37
CA GLU A 289 2.98 9.30 2.35
C GLU A 289 3.50 8.78 3.70
N ALA A 290 4.38 9.54 4.35
CA ALA A 290 4.78 9.29 5.74
C ALA A 290 3.59 9.35 6.70
N ALA A 291 2.73 10.36 6.58
CA ALA A 291 1.54 10.52 7.43
C ALA A 291 0.54 9.36 7.23
N LEU A 292 0.26 8.98 5.98
CA LEU A 292 -0.61 7.84 5.66
C LEU A 292 -0.03 6.52 6.15
N LEU A 293 1.29 6.31 6.01
CA LEU A 293 1.96 5.15 6.58
C LEU A 293 1.81 5.09 8.10
N ILE A 294 2.03 6.21 8.79
CA ILE A 294 1.90 6.33 10.25
C ILE A 294 0.48 6.00 10.70
N GLU A 295 -0.55 6.52 10.03
CA GLU A 295 -1.95 6.23 10.33
C GLU A 295 -2.26 4.73 10.16
N GLN A 296 -1.90 4.16 9.01
CA GLN A 296 -2.13 2.73 8.76
C GLN A 296 -1.35 1.83 9.73
N LEU A 297 -0.15 2.24 10.13
CA LEU A 297 0.64 1.53 11.14
C LEU A 297 -0.05 1.54 12.50
N LYS A 298 -0.61 2.67 12.94
CA LYS A 298 -1.38 2.72 14.21
C LYS A 298 -2.53 1.75 14.17
N SER A 299 -3.37 1.80 13.14
CA SER A 299 -4.51 0.89 13.02
C SER A 299 -4.08 -0.57 12.94
N PHE A 300 -3.02 -0.88 12.18
CA PHE A 300 -2.49 -2.23 12.07
C PHE A 300 -1.97 -2.76 13.41
N ILE A 301 -1.16 -1.97 14.12
CA ILE A 301 -0.55 -2.34 15.40
C ILE A 301 -1.61 -2.46 16.48
N GLY A 302 -2.54 -1.51 16.54
CA GLY A 302 -3.63 -1.53 17.50
C GLY A 302 -4.50 -2.77 17.36
N PHE A 303 -4.87 -3.11 16.12
CA PHE A 303 -5.59 -4.34 15.82
C PHE A 303 -4.81 -5.61 16.21
N LYS A 304 -3.52 -5.69 15.86
CA LYS A 304 -2.70 -6.90 16.11
C LYS A 304 -2.38 -7.12 17.58
N LEU A 305 -2.13 -6.06 18.32
CA LEU A 305 -1.77 -6.13 19.74
C LEU A 305 -2.98 -6.02 20.67
N ASN A 306 -4.16 -5.71 20.12
CA ASN A 306 -5.37 -5.38 20.87
C ASN A 306 -5.11 -4.23 21.86
N ILE A 307 -4.52 -3.16 21.33
CA ILE A 307 -4.18 -1.93 22.05
C ILE A 307 -4.87 -0.76 21.32
N PRO A 308 -5.51 0.19 22.03
CA PRO A 308 -6.09 1.37 21.38
C PRO A 308 -5.03 2.20 20.63
N GLU A 309 -5.43 2.88 19.56
CA GLU A 309 -4.48 3.63 18.72
C GLU A 309 -3.82 4.81 19.47
N GLU A 310 -4.52 5.38 20.43
CA GLU A 310 -4.03 6.41 21.35
C GLU A 310 -2.88 5.94 22.26
N ASN A 311 -2.74 4.62 22.45
CA ASN A 311 -1.68 4.01 23.25
C ASN A 311 -0.47 3.60 22.38
N ILE A 312 -0.42 4.04 21.13
CA ILE A 312 0.65 3.76 20.19
C ILE A 312 1.47 5.03 20.00
N LEU A 313 2.64 5.05 20.65
CA LEU A 313 3.57 6.17 20.63
C LEU A 313 4.49 6.03 19.42
N ILE A 314 4.40 6.97 18.48
CA ILE A 314 5.19 6.96 17.25
C ILE A 314 6.32 7.98 17.33
N TRP A 315 7.53 7.51 17.04
CA TRP A 315 8.75 8.29 16.90
C TRP A 315 9.23 8.14 15.46
N SER A 316 9.26 9.22 14.70
CA SER A 316 9.67 9.24 13.28
C SER A 316 10.74 10.29 13.03
#